data_AF-A0A6I0K185-F1
#
_entry.id   AF-A0A6I0K185-F1
#
_cell.length_a   1.000
_cell.length_b   1.000
_cell.length_c   1.000
_cell.angle_alpha   90.00
_cell.angle_beta   90.00
_cell.angle_gamma   90.00
#
_symmetry.space_group_name_H-M   'P 1'
#
loop_
_entity.id
_entity.type
_entity.pdbx_description
1 polymer ?
#
loop_
_entity_poly.entity_id
_entity_poly.type
_entity_poly.pdbx_seq_one_letter_code
_entity_poly.pdbx_strand_id
1 'polypeptide(L)'
;RHTQNLPHWASFAGTCNYPQVLYDPTGNRRFLCYEIEKINRLEIDYPQLYAQIKHLLDSGYRYWFEAYENDEIELNNKPFLFQTPEEEMVLTHFRKPERFESFKYMTVSEMAEEIRNRTGYQYNHAGKILIGKILTKYGFQYVTSKNMRRYEVILLEAESVRNNQLYQ
;
A
#
# COMPACT_ATOMS: atom_id res chain seq x y z
N ARG A 1 -9.45 19.48 -23.72
CA ARG A 1 -10.44 18.55 -23.13
C ARG A 1 -10.93 19.20 -21.83
N HIS A 2 -12.17 19.67 -21.80
CA HIS A 2 -12.79 20.13 -20.54
C HIS A 2 -13.20 18.89 -19.75
N THR A 3 -12.66 18.73 -18.54
CA THR A 3 -13.08 17.68 -17.62
C THR A 3 -14.46 18.06 -17.09
N GLN A 4 -15.49 17.32 -17.48
CA GLN A 4 -16.82 17.47 -16.89
C GLN A 4 -16.83 16.71 -15.55
N ASN A 5 -17.17 17.41 -14.46
CA ASN A 5 -17.41 16.78 -13.16
C ASN A 5 -18.79 16.15 -13.16
N LEU A 6 -18.89 14.96 -13.75
CA LEU A 6 -20.08 14.13 -13.63
C LEU A 6 -20.09 13.44 -12.26
N PRO A 7 -21.28 13.24 -11.66
CA PRO A 7 -21.38 12.46 -10.44
C PRO A 7 -20.85 11.04 -10.67
N HIS A 8 -20.02 10.54 -9.74
CA HIS A 8 -19.53 9.17 -9.77
C HIS A 8 -20.65 8.20 -9.44
N TRP A 9 -21.13 7.47 -10.45
CA TRP A 9 -22.14 6.42 -10.30
C TRP A 9 -21.59 5.01 -10.56
N ALA A 10 -20.37 4.90 -11.09
CA ALA A 10 -19.78 3.62 -11.43
C ALA A 10 -19.21 2.95 -10.19
N SER A 11 -19.65 1.72 -9.94
CA SER A 11 -18.99 0.77 -9.03
C SER A 11 -18.46 -0.39 -9.86
N PHE A 12 -17.25 -0.85 -9.53
CA PHE A 12 -16.62 -1.98 -10.20
C PHE A 12 -16.52 -3.15 -9.23
N ALA A 13 -16.86 -4.34 -9.71
CA ALA A 13 -16.64 -5.60 -8.99
C ALA A 13 -15.86 -6.54 -9.90
N GLY A 14 -14.87 -7.22 -9.33
CA GLY A 14 -14.03 -8.18 -10.03
C GLY A 14 -13.72 -9.36 -9.13
N THR A 15 -13.46 -10.50 -9.75
CA THR A 15 -12.99 -11.70 -9.06
C THR A 15 -11.56 -11.99 -9.51
N CYS A 16 -10.78 -12.58 -8.62
CA CYS A 16 -9.41 -12.96 -8.87
C CYS A 16 -9.12 -14.27 -8.14
N ASN A 17 -8.14 -15.03 -8.64
CA ASN A 17 -7.72 -16.29 -8.01
C ASN A 17 -6.46 -16.11 -7.14
N TYR A 18 -5.87 -14.92 -7.12
CA TYR A 18 -4.67 -14.62 -6.34
C TYR A 18 -5.04 -13.59 -5.27
N PRO A 19 -4.64 -13.78 -4.01
CA PRO A 19 -5.03 -12.89 -2.92
C PRO A 19 -4.40 -11.48 -3.05
N GLN A 20 -3.22 -11.37 -3.67
CA GLN A 20 -2.49 -10.11 -3.78
C GLN A 20 -2.92 -9.31 -5.02
N VAL A 21 -3.99 -8.53 -4.89
CA VAL A 21 -4.56 -7.72 -5.99
C VAL A 21 -4.24 -6.24 -5.91
N LEU A 22 -3.80 -5.75 -4.75
CA LEU A 22 -3.60 -4.33 -4.51
C LEU A 22 -2.12 -3.95 -4.64
N TYR A 23 -1.81 -3.09 -5.61
CA TYR A 23 -0.45 -2.64 -5.91
C TYR A 23 -0.15 -1.20 -5.45
N ASP A 24 -1.16 -0.41 -5.05
CA ASP A 24 -0.97 1.01 -4.77
C ASP A 24 -0.45 1.24 -3.34
N PRO A 25 0.75 1.81 -3.17
CA PRO A 25 1.30 2.12 -1.85
C PRO A 25 0.71 3.39 -1.21
N THR A 26 -0.10 4.18 -1.94
CA THR A 26 -0.58 5.51 -1.50
C THR A 26 -2.01 5.55 -0.94
N GLY A 27 -2.67 4.40 -0.86
CA GLY A 27 -3.93 4.24 -0.14
C GLY A 27 -4.92 3.34 -0.86
N ASN A 28 -5.44 2.33 -0.16
CA ASN A 28 -6.33 1.31 -0.72
C ASN A 28 -7.78 1.40 -0.21
N ARG A 29 -8.15 2.50 0.47
CA ARG A 29 -9.50 2.71 1.02
C ARG A 29 -10.65 2.69 0.00
N ARG A 30 -10.36 2.68 -1.31
CA ARG A 30 -11.36 2.57 -2.39
C ARG A 30 -11.65 1.12 -2.80
N PHE A 31 -10.92 0.16 -2.23
CA PHE A 31 -11.10 -1.25 -2.50
C PHE A 31 -11.73 -1.90 -1.27
N LEU A 32 -12.73 -2.75 -1.49
CA LEU A 32 -13.29 -3.61 -0.47
C LEU A 32 -12.90 -5.04 -0.85
N CYS A 33 -11.79 -5.52 -0.30
CA CYS A 33 -11.26 -6.85 -0.60
C CYS A 33 -11.82 -7.88 0.38
N TYR A 34 -12.30 -8.99 -0.17
CA TYR A 34 -12.81 -10.11 0.61
C TYR A 34 -12.26 -11.41 0.03
N GLU A 35 -11.80 -12.27 0.92
CA GLU A 35 -11.53 -13.66 0.58
C GLU A 35 -12.82 -14.46 0.75
N ILE A 36 -13.21 -15.21 -0.28
CA ILE A 36 -14.46 -15.96 -0.30
C ILE A 36 -14.13 -17.44 -0.33
N GLU A 37 -14.38 -18.14 0.78
CA GLU A 37 -14.19 -19.59 0.86
C GLU A 37 -15.33 -20.37 0.19
N LYS A 38 -16.57 -19.85 0.30
CA LYS A 38 -17.77 -20.50 -0.22
C LYS A 38 -18.83 -19.47 -0.60
N ILE A 39 -19.50 -19.71 -1.73
CA ILE A 39 -20.67 -18.94 -2.16
C ILE A 39 -21.90 -19.83 -2.01
N ASN A 40 -22.83 -19.43 -1.14
CA ASN A 40 -24.14 -20.07 -1.04
C ASN A 40 -25.15 -19.32 -1.90
N ARG A 41 -26.04 -20.05 -2.59
CA ARG A 41 -27.21 -19.44 -3.25
C ARG A 41 -28.29 -19.22 -2.20
N LEU A 42 -28.69 -17.97 -2.03
CA LEU A 42 -29.78 -17.58 -1.14
C LEU A 42 -31.00 -17.19 -1.97
N GLU A 43 -32.19 -17.56 -1.50
CA GLU A 43 -33.43 -16.94 -1.99
C GLU A 43 -33.57 -15.56 -1.33
N ILE A 44 -33.68 -14.53 -2.16
CA ILE A 44 -33.76 -13.14 -1.72
C ILE A 44 -35.16 -12.62 -2.00
N ASP A 45 -35.82 -12.08 -0.97
CA ASP A 45 -37.05 -11.30 -1.13
C ASP A 45 -36.71 -9.93 -1.73
N TYR A 46 -36.68 -9.87 -3.06
CA TYR A 46 -36.39 -8.65 -3.81
C TYR A 46 -37.38 -7.51 -3.53
N PRO A 47 -38.71 -7.73 -3.45
CA PRO A 47 -39.65 -6.70 -3.03
C PRO A 47 -39.27 -6.03 -1.71
N GLN A 48 -38.97 -6.82 -0.67
CA GLN A 48 -38.60 -6.28 0.63
C GLN A 48 -37.22 -5.58 0.59
N LEU A 49 -36.25 -6.16 -0.12
CA LEU A 49 -34.93 -5.55 -0.32
C LEU A 49 -35.03 -4.17 -0.98
N TYR A 50 -35.81 -4.05 -2.05
CA TYR A 50 -36.01 -2.78 -2.74
C TYR A 50 -36.78 -1.77 -1.90
N ALA A 51 -37.77 -2.21 -1.11
CA ALA A 51 -38.46 -1.34 -0.16
C ALA A 51 -37.49 -0.76 0.88
N GLN A 52 -36.58 -1.58 1.40
CA GLN A 52 -35.55 -1.13 2.34
C GLN A 52 -34.56 -0.16 1.69
N ILE A 53 -34.07 -0.45 0.49
CA ILE A 53 -33.15 0.44 -0.24
C ILE A 53 -33.82 1.80 -0.50
N LYS A 54 -35.08 1.81 -0.96
CA LYS A 54 -35.84 3.05 -1.17
C LYS A 54 -35.96 3.86 0.12
N HIS A 55 -36.31 3.21 1.23
CA HIS A 55 -36.42 3.88 2.52
C HIS A 55 -35.09 4.52 2.95
N LEU A 56 -33.97 3.79 2.82
CA LEU A 56 -32.64 4.31 3.16
C LEU A 56 -32.24 5.53 2.30
N LEU A 57 -32.58 5.51 1.02
CA LEU A 57 -32.36 6.65 0.12
C LEU A 57 -33.22 7.86 0.55
N ASP A 58 -34.51 7.65 0.80
CA ASP A 58 -35.45 8.70 1.20
C ASP A 58 -35.11 9.30 2.57
N SER A 59 -34.55 8.49 3.48
CA SER A 59 -34.11 8.93 4.81
C SER A 59 -32.74 9.62 4.81
N GLY A 60 -32.06 9.72 3.66
CA GLY A 60 -30.72 10.31 3.56
C GLY A 60 -29.64 9.47 4.24
N TYR A 61 -29.74 8.13 4.18
CA TYR A 61 -28.75 7.24 4.76
C TYR A 61 -27.35 7.51 4.20
N ARG A 62 -26.34 7.51 5.09
CA ARG A 62 -24.95 7.80 4.74
C ARG A 62 -24.38 6.67 3.88
N TYR A 63 -23.85 7.01 2.72
CA TYR A 63 -23.27 6.06 1.75
C TYR A 63 -21.75 6.25 1.54
N TRP A 64 -21.12 7.12 2.31
CA TRP A 64 -19.66 7.34 2.31
C TRP A 64 -19.06 6.96 3.65
N PHE A 65 -17.82 6.50 3.67
CA PHE A 65 -17.12 6.11 4.89
C PHE A 65 -16.55 7.32 5.67
N GLU A 66 -16.65 7.27 6.99
CA GLU A 66 -15.95 8.15 7.93
C GLU A 66 -14.47 7.76 8.08
N ALA A 67 -13.67 8.59 8.74
CA ALA A 67 -12.24 8.35 8.89
C ALA A 67 -11.92 6.99 9.52
N TYR A 68 -12.61 6.62 10.61
CA TYR A 68 -12.36 5.34 11.28
C TYR A 68 -12.78 4.13 10.41
N GLU A 69 -13.86 4.24 9.64
CA GLU A 69 -14.29 3.18 8.71
C GLU A 69 -13.27 3.02 7.57
N ASN A 70 -12.66 4.12 7.11
CA ASN A 70 -11.57 4.04 6.13
C ASN A 70 -10.34 3.33 6.72
N ASP A 71 -10.00 3.58 7.98
CA ASP A 71 -8.88 2.92 8.67
C ASP A 71 -9.14 1.41 8.81
N GLU A 72 -10.38 1.01 9.11
CA GLU A 72 -10.79 -0.40 9.14
C GLU A 72 -10.68 -1.07 7.77
N ILE A 73 -11.10 -0.38 6.70
CA ILE A 73 -10.95 -0.87 5.33
C ILE A 73 -9.47 -1.04 4.97
N GLU A 74 -8.63 -0.06 5.31
CA GLU A 74 -7.19 -0.16 5.06
C GLU A 74 -6.54 -1.30 5.84
N LEU A 75 -6.98 -1.55 7.08
CA LEU A 75 -6.53 -2.68 7.89
C LEU A 75 -6.94 -4.01 7.25
N ASN A 76 -8.21 -4.14 6.83
CA ASN A 76 -8.74 -5.33 6.17
C ASN A 76 -8.04 -5.59 4.82
N ASN A 77 -7.61 -4.54 4.13
CA ASN A 77 -6.94 -4.66 2.84
C ASN A 77 -5.47 -5.10 2.93
N LYS A 78 -4.83 -5.05 4.11
CA LYS A 78 -3.40 -5.39 4.28
C LYS A 78 -3.00 -6.76 3.71
N PRO A 79 -3.76 -7.85 3.92
CA PRO A 79 -3.41 -9.18 3.38
C PRO A 79 -3.47 -9.25 1.86
N PHE A 80 -4.22 -8.35 1.22
CA PHE A 80 -4.41 -8.32 -0.24
C PHE A 80 -3.38 -7.42 -0.96
N LEU A 81 -2.45 -6.82 -0.21
CA LEU A 81 -1.38 -6.00 -0.77
C LEU A 81 -0.29 -6.88 -1.38
N PHE A 82 0.04 -6.59 -2.63
CA PHE A 82 1.22 -7.12 -3.28
C PHE A 82 2.45 -6.37 -2.75
N GLN A 83 3.40 -7.10 -2.16
CA GLN A 83 4.72 -6.54 -1.86
C GLN A 83 5.60 -6.67 -3.09
N THR A 84 6.08 -5.54 -3.57
CA THR A 84 6.97 -5.55 -4.75
C THR A 84 8.38 -6.02 -4.35
N PRO A 85 9.14 -6.66 -5.26
CA PRO A 85 10.53 -7.00 -4.99
C PRO A 85 11.36 -5.78 -4.56
N GLU A 86 11.07 -4.60 -5.10
CA GLU A 86 11.69 -3.35 -4.69
C GLU A 86 11.40 -2.99 -3.24
N GLU A 87 10.17 -3.23 -2.77
CA GLU A 87 9.74 -3.02 -1.39
C GLU A 87 10.43 -3.99 -0.44
N GLU A 88 10.43 -5.28 -0.77
CA GLU A 88 11.15 -6.30 0.00
C GLU A 88 12.64 -5.95 0.11
N MET A 89 13.29 -5.58 -1.00
CA MET A 89 14.71 -5.25 -1.00
C MET A 89 15.01 -4.03 -0.14
N VAL A 90 14.18 -2.98 -0.18
CA VAL A 90 14.36 -1.80 0.68
C VAL A 90 14.20 -2.17 2.15
N LEU A 91 13.15 -2.91 2.51
CA LEU A 91 12.86 -3.26 3.91
C LEU A 91 13.84 -4.26 4.49
N THR A 92 14.42 -5.13 3.66
CA THR A 92 15.42 -6.11 4.12
C THR A 92 16.79 -5.44 4.37
N HIS A 93 17.14 -4.41 3.60
CA HIS A 93 18.46 -3.78 3.67
C HIS A 93 18.50 -2.51 4.52
N PHE A 94 17.38 -1.83 4.69
CA PHE A 94 17.30 -0.55 5.39
C PHE A 94 16.22 -0.55 6.45
N ARG A 95 16.54 0.06 7.59
CA ARG A 95 15.56 0.39 8.63
C ARG A 95 15.67 1.84 9.05
N LYS A 96 14.61 2.32 9.71
CA LYS A 96 14.60 3.62 10.37
C LYS A 96 15.52 3.59 11.60
N PRO A 97 16.21 4.69 11.91
CA PRO A 97 16.90 4.81 13.18
C PRO A 97 15.92 4.86 14.35
N GLU A 98 16.31 4.22 15.43
CA GLU A 98 15.67 4.36 16.74
C GLU A 98 16.34 5.48 17.55
N ARG A 99 15.76 5.78 18.71
CA ARG A 99 16.23 6.87 19.56
C ARG A 99 17.68 6.61 19.99
N PHE A 100 18.53 7.62 19.78
CA PHE A 100 19.97 7.60 20.11
C PHE A 100 20.86 6.72 19.21
N GLU A 101 20.34 6.21 18.09
CA GLU A 101 21.17 5.51 17.12
C GLU A 101 21.83 6.47 16.13
N SER A 102 23.03 6.14 15.68
CA SER A 102 23.70 6.83 14.58
C SER A 102 23.15 6.35 13.24
N PHE A 103 22.72 7.27 12.39
CA PHE A 103 22.18 6.98 11.06
C PHE A 103 22.99 7.65 9.95
N LYS A 104 22.73 7.23 8.71
CA LYS A 104 23.27 7.83 7.50
C LYS A 104 22.17 8.57 6.74
N TYR A 105 22.56 9.66 6.10
CA TYR A 105 21.72 10.34 5.12
C TYR A 105 22.00 9.77 3.74
N MET A 106 21.00 9.12 3.14
CA MET A 106 21.13 8.53 1.81
C MET A 106 20.02 9.01 0.88
N THR A 107 20.37 9.26 -0.37
CA THR A 107 19.42 9.46 -1.46
C THR A 107 18.89 8.10 -1.95
N VAL A 108 17.74 8.11 -2.62
CA VAL A 108 17.18 6.91 -3.26
C VAL A 108 18.18 6.23 -4.21
N SER A 109 18.98 7.02 -4.94
CA SER A 109 19.99 6.49 -5.85
C SER A 109 21.12 5.78 -5.11
N GLU A 110 21.60 6.35 -4.00
CA GLU A 110 22.63 5.71 -3.15
C GLU A 110 22.11 4.43 -2.50
N MET A 111 20.84 4.42 -2.08
CA MET A 111 20.20 3.21 -1.53
C MET A 111 20.06 2.10 -2.57
N ALA A 112 19.60 2.44 -3.78
CA ALA A 112 19.48 1.49 -4.88
C ALA A 112 20.85 0.91 -5.29
N GLU A 113 21.88 1.76 -5.27
CA GLU A 113 23.26 1.37 -5.55
C GLU A 113 23.81 0.38 -4.51
N GLU A 114 23.56 0.64 -3.23
CA GLU A 114 23.97 -0.25 -2.13
C GLU A 114 23.29 -1.62 -2.24
N ILE A 115 21.98 -1.66 -2.54
CA ILE A 115 21.26 -2.93 -2.77
C ILE A 115 21.84 -3.65 -3.99
N ARG A 116 22.12 -2.93 -5.08
CA ARG A 116 22.73 -3.52 -6.29
C ARG A 116 24.08 -4.15 -5.98
N ASN A 117 24.92 -3.48 -5.20
CA ASN A 117 26.25 -3.99 -4.85
C ASN A 117 26.19 -5.27 -4.00
N ARG A 118 25.11 -5.47 -3.23
CA ARG A 118 24.93 -6.65 -2.38
C ARG A 118 24.22 -7.81 -3.06
N THR A 119 23.27 -7.52 -3.93
CA THR A 119 22.34 -8.53 -4.49
C THR A 119 22.48 -8.72 -6.00
N GLY A 120 23.14 -7.78 -6.70
CA GLY A 120 23.15 -7.70 -8.16
C GLY A 120 21.85 -7.15 -8.76
N TYR A 121 20.82 -6.84 -7.97
CA TYR A 121 19.53 -6.37 -8.46
C TYR A 121 19.64 -5.00 -9.13
N GLN A 122 19.15 -4.90 -10.37
CA GLN A 122 19.24 -3.67 -11.17
C GLN A 122 17.91 -2.92 -11.20
N TYR A 123 17.86 -1.77 -10.52
CA TYR A 123 16.71 -0.88 -10.57
C TYR A 123 16.69 -0.05 -11.86
N ASN A 124 15.59 -0.17 -12.61
CA ASN A 124 15.27 0.77 -13.69
C ASN A 124 14.80 2.13 -13.13
N HIS A 125 14.50 3.09 -14.00
CA HIS A 125 14.05 4.42 -13.57
C HIS A 125 12.75 4.38 -12.76
N ALA A 126 11.79 3.55 -13.14
CA ALA A 126 10.52 3.39 -12.43
C ALA A 126 10.70 2.77 -11.03
N GLY A 127 11.58 1.77 -10.90
CA GLY A 127 11.92 1.14 -9.62
C GLY A 127 12.55 2.13 -8.64
N LYS A 128 13.40 3.05 -9.11
CA LYS A 128 13.92 4.13 -8.25
C LYS A 128 12.81 5.06 -7.77
N ILE A 129 11.86 5.43 -8.63
CA ILE A 129 10.68 6.23 -8.19
C ILE A 129 9.88 5.45 -7.14
N LEU A 130 9.72 4.14 -7.31
CA LEU A 130 9.02 3.26 -6.38
C LEU A 130 9.70 3.22 -5.01
N ILE A 131 11.03 3.15 -4.93
CA ILE A 131 11.77 3.24 -3.65
C ILE A 131 11.36 4.50 -2.86
N GLY A 132 11.29 5.67 -3.53
CA GLY A 132 10.86 6.90 -2.86
C GLY A 132 9.42 6.82 -2.30
N LYS A 133 8.52 6.14 -3.03
CA LYS A 133 7.14 5.88 -2.55
C LYS A 133 7.13 4.91 -1.37
N ILE A 134 7.92 3.84 -1.42
CA ILE A 134 8.08 2.86 -0.33
C ILE A 134 8.58 3.56 0.94
N LEU A 135 9.64 4.37 0.85
CA LEU A 135 10.18 5.10 2.01
C LEU A 135 9.12 6.02 2.64
N THR A 136 8.29 6.64 1.82
CA THR A 136 7.17 7.46 2.30
C THR A 136 6.09 6.59 2.97
N LYS A 137 5.71 5.45 2.36
CA LYS A 137 4.74 4.48 2.91
C LYS A 137 5.15 3.97 4.30
N TYR A 138 6.43 3.71 4.52
CA TYR A 138 6.94 3.21 5.82
C TYR A 138 7.36 4.32 6.81
N GLY A 139 7.14 5.59 6.44
CA GLY A 139 7.40 6.74 7.32
C GLY A 139 8.87 6.99 7.60
N PHE A 140 9.74 6.76 6.62
CA PHE A 140 11.15 7.19 6.71
C PHE A 140 11.23 8.72 6.68
N GLN A 141 11.99 9.28 7.62
CA GLN A 141 12.22 10.72 7.67
C GLN A 141 13.25 11.13 6.62
N TYR A 142 13.15 12.35 6.13
CA TYR A 142 14.11 12.91 5.20
C TYR A 142 14.35 14.40 5.45
N VAL A 143 15.54 14.84 5.10
CA VAL A 143 15.91 16.25 5.00
C VAL A 143 16.08 16.64 3.54
N THR A 144 15.81 17.90 3.22
CA THR A 144 16.10 18.45 1.90
C THR A 144 17.39 19.25 1.98
N SER A 145 18.40 18.85 1.21
CA SER A 145 19.70 19.52 1.15
C SER A 145 20.12 19.67 -0.31
N LYS A 146 20.50 20.87 -0.73
CA LYS A 146 20.88 21.19 -2.12
C LYS A 146 19.85 20.67 -3.16
N ASN A 147 18.56 20.90 -2.89
CA ASN A 147 17.42 20.41 -3.69
C ASN A 147 17.30 18.88 -3.85
N MET A 148 17.99 18.10 -3.01
CA MET A 148 17.87 16.64 -2.99
C MET A 148 17.29 16.17 -1.66
N ARG A 149 16.36 15.21 -1.72
CA ARG A 149 15.84 14.51 -0.53
C ARG A 149 16.84 13.45 -0.10
N ARG A 150 17.21 13.48 1.18
CA ARG A 150 18.08 12.51 1.83
C ARG A 150 17.37 11.91 3.02
N TYR A 151 17.22 10.60 3.01
CA TYR A 151 16.50 9.84 4.02
C TYR A 151 17.43 9.43 5.15
N GLU A 152 16.90 9.45 6.37
CA GLU A 152 17.56 8.95 7.57
C GLU A 152 17.43 7.43 7.60
N VAL A 153 18.53 6.72 7.39
CA VAL A 153 18.52 5.26 7.25
C VAL A 153 19.68 4.62 8.01
N ILE A 154 19.43 3.42 8.52
CA ILE A 154 20.46 2.49 8.97
C ILE A 154 20.50 1.35 7.97
N LEU A 155 21.70 1.14 7.42
CA LEU A 155 22.01 0.03 6.54
C LEU A 155 22.28 -1.21 7.39
N LEU A 156 21.46 -2.24 7.21
CA LEU A 156 21.60 -3.50 7.95
C LEU A 156 22.81 -4.28 7.45
N GLU A 157 23.50 -5.00 8.34
CA GLU A 157 24.62 -5.85 7.94
C GLU A 157 24.14 -7.10 7.21
N ALA A 158 24.99 -7.68 6.36
CA ALA A 158 24.63 -8.80 5.50
C ALA A 158 24.14 -10.04 6.30
N GLU A 159 24.62 -10.25 7.52
CA GLU A 159 24.15 -11.31 8.41
C GLU A 159 22.72 -11.03 8.93
N SER A 160 22.42 -9.79 9.31
CA SER A 160 21.08 -9.38 9.74
C SER A 160 20.06 -9.43 8.59
N VAL A 161 20.50 -9.14 7.36
CA VAL A 161 19.69 -9.31 6.13
C VAL A 161 19.30 -10.78 5.94
N ARG A 162 20.25 -11.72 6.09
CA ARG A 162 19.97 -13.17 6.01
C ARG A 162 19.01 -13.64 7.09
N ASN A 163 19.16 -13.13 8.32
CA ASN A 163 18.24 -13.47 9.41
C ASN A 163 16.83 -12.95 9.11
N ASN A 164 16.67 -11.74 8.58
CA ASN A 164 15.36 -11.20 8.19
C ASN A 164 14.69 -11.99 7.05
N GLN A 165 15.47 -12.62 6.16
CA GLN A 165 14.96 -13.48 5.10
C GLN A 165 14.54 -14.88 5.60
N LEU A 166 15.03 -15.32 6.76
CA LEU A 166 14.73 -16.65 7.32
C LEU A 166 13.46 -16.71 8.18
N TYR A 167 12.89 -15.56 8.55
CA TYR A 167 11.67 -15.45 9.37
C TYR A 167 10.44 -14.97 8.58
N GLN A 168 10.50 -14.98 7.24
CA GLN A 168 9.33 -14.80 6.37
C GLN A 168 8.72 -16.15 6.00
#